data_AF-A0A842CXH1-F1
#
_entry.id   AF-A0A842CXH1-F1
#
_cell.length_a   1.000
_cell.length_b   1.000
_cell.length_c   1.000
_cell.angle_alpha   90.00
_cell.angle_beta   90.00
_cell.angle_gamma   90.00
#
_symmetry.space_group_name_H-M   'P 1'
#
loop_
_entity.id
_entity.type
_entity.pdbx_description
1 polymer ?
#
loop_
_entity_poly.entity_id
_entity_poly.type
_entity_poly.pdbx_seq_one_letter_code
_entity_poly.pdbx_strand_id
1 'polypeptide(L)'
;MCQPSALPVGQTVLLENCFVEHGTSTGNAPCYSFDKYQEINLIGCKAFGNKANTKLEDSSELSSIGFQFTDCRGVTMTGCSAAFAHTAIEFTAKTRNAIGFTVTGQTNESILREALKTDAGDNLKVSHVTAFPIRAQSGCGRYDLKKLILGTIFSANEAVELDDTSFQNTIFTALKDVVTGNTIKNTVIGTANALKIGVSFNDVLEIEAAENPNIVFKNKDQPSLRISYKNTGELSIQKYDMNTKIWSDHLKVLPSYANNYTGLAIPYRLDGVNKMGQIKLGTADSAGIGYRALMISN
;
A
#
# COMPACT_ATOMS: atom_id res chain seq x y z
N MET A 1 -32.54 -16.40 35.39
CA MET A 1 -33.05 -15.30 34.54
C MET A 1 -31.93 -14.88 33.60
N CYS A 2 -31.98 -15.29 32.33
CA CYS A 2 -31.12 -14.72 31.30
C CYS A 2 -31.71 -13.36 30.92
N GLN A 3 -31.10 -12.26 31.37
CA GLN A 3 -31.39 -10.97 30.77
C GLN A 3 -30.79 -10.94 29.36
N PRO A 4 -31.55 -10.59 28.32
CA PRO A 4 -30.96 -10.30 27.03
C PRO A 4 -30.19 -8.99 27.16
N SER A 5 -28.86 -9.04 27.16
CA SER A 5 -28.02 -7.86 26.96
C SER A 5 -28.10 -7.48 25.48
N ALA A 6 -29.25 -6.97 25.04
CA ALA A 6 -29.36 -6.34 23.75
C ALA A 6 -28.54 -5.06 23.81
N LEU A 7 -27.32 -5.07 23.25
CA LEU A 7 -26.65 -3.81 22.91
C LEU A 7 -27.62 -3.05 22.01
N PRO A 8 -28.09 -1.84 22.38
CA PRO A 8 -29.00 -1.08 21.54
C PRO A 8 -28.21 -0.64 20.31
N VAL A 9 -28.48 -1.29 19.18
CA VAL A 9 -27.77 -1.11 17.92
C VAL A 9 -28.78 -0.68 16.88
N GLY A 10 -28.60 0.53 16.36
CA GLY A 10 -29.37 1.03 15.23
C GLY A 10 -29.13 0.19 13.98
N GLN A 11 -30.15 0.07 13.14
CA GLN A 11 -30.09 -0.67 11.87
C GLN A 11 -29.85 0.29 10.70
N THR A 12 -30.14 -0.16 9.49
CA THR A 12 -29.91 0.55 8.23
C THR A 12 -30.43 1.99 8.25
N VAL A 13 -29.58 2.93 7.81
CA VAL A 13 -29.96 4.34 7.58
C VAL A 13 -29.62 4.69 6.14
N LEU A 14 -30.58 5.28 5.43
CA LEU A 14 -30.35 5.86 4.11
C LEU A 14 -30.64 7.36 4.17
N LEU A 15 -29.66 8.18 3.80
CA LEU A 15 -29.85 9.61 3.57
C LEU A 15 -29.35 9.95 2.17
N GLU A 16 -30.18 10.68 1.43
CA GLU A 16 -29.89 11.09 0.06
C GLU A 16 -30.07 12.59 -0.09
N ASN A 17 -29.08 13.26 -0.70
CA ASN A 17 -29.09 14.68 -1.05
C ASN A 17 -29.44 15.63 0.12
N CYS A 18 -29.08 15.23 1.34
CA CYS A 18 -29.29 16.04 2.53
C CYS A 18 -28.19 17.10 2.68
N PHE A 19 -28.56 18.29 3.15
CA PHE A 19 -27.63 19.38 3.41
C PHE A 19 -27.75 19.82 4.87
N VAL A 20 -26.60 19.92 5.56
CA VAL A 20 -26.51 20.43 6.92
C VAL A 20 -25.38 21.46 7.00
N GLU A 21 -25.68 22.60 7.61
CA GLU A 21 -24.75 23.70 7.88
C GLU A 21 -25.04 24.31 9.26
N HIS A 22 -24.01 24.67 10.03
CA HIS A 22 -24.18 25.30 11.35
C HIS A 22 -24.48 26.81 11.28
N GLY A 23 -24.56 27.42 10.10
CA GLY A 23 -24.90 28.83 9.92
C GLY A 23 -23.89 29.79 10.57
N THR A 24 -24.38 30.72 11.40
CA THR A 24 -23.57 31.78 12.04
C THR A 24 -22.94 31.39 13.37
N SER A 25 -23.29 30.23 13.93
CA SER A 25 -22.66 29.71 15.14
C SER A 25 -21.41 28.92 14.78
N THR A 26 -20.31 29.15 15.51
CA THR A 26 -19.16 28.26 15.48
C THR A 26 -19.63 26.85 15.86
N GLY A 27 -19.53 25.92 14.91
CA GLY A 27 -20.04 24.57 15.08
C GLY A 27 -19.09 23.75 15.94
N ASN A 28 -19.48 23.43 17.19
CA ASN A 28 -18.73 22.49 18.03
C ASN A 28 -19.25 21.06 17.94
N ALA A 29 -20.43 20.88 17.35
CA ALA A 29 -21.05 19.58 17.11
C ALA A 29 -20.77 19.12 15.66
N PRO A 30 -20.81 17.81 15.39
CA PRO A 30 -20.78 17.27 14.04
C PRO A 30 -22.04 17.64 13.24
N CYS A 31 -21.94 17.83 11.92
CA CYS A 31 -23.12 18.04 11.06
C CYS A 31 -23.98 16.77 10.99
N TYR A 32 -23.34 15.61 10.87
CA TYR A 32 -23.98 14.31 10.96
C TYR A 32 -23.31 13.50 12.06
N SER A 33 -24.09 12.96 12.99
CA SER A 33 -23.60 12.06 14.04
C SER A 33 -24.42 10.78 14.07
N PHE A 34 -23.72 9.66 13.98
CA PHE A 34 -24.31 8.33 14.13
C PHE A 34 -23.55 7.57 15.22
N ASP A 35 -24.29 7.05 16.21
CA ASP A 35 -23.74 6.22 17.28
C ASP A 35 -24.37 4.82 17.23
N LYS A 36 -23.52 3.79 17.14
CA LYS A 36 -23.92 2.36 17.15
C LYS A 36 -24.93 1.94 16.07
N TYR A 37 -24.88 2.58 14.90
CA TYR A 37 -25.67 2.16 13.73
C TYR A 37 -24.96 1.10 12.90
N GLN A 38 -25.75 0.35 12.13
CA GLN A 38 -25.27 -0.59 11.11
C GLN A 38 -25.84 -0.20 9.74
N GLU A 39 -25.09 -0.48 8.67
CA GLU A 39 -25.58 -0.34 7.29
C GLU A 39 -26.04 1.09 6.95
N ILE A 40 -25.17 2.06 7.19
CA ILE A 40 -25.44 3.47 6.86
C ILE A 40 -25.06 3.71 5.39
N ASN A 41 -25.96 4.28 4.61
CA ASN A 41 -25.72 4.72 3.24
C ASN A 41 -26.01 6.21 3.13
N LEU A 42 -24.97 7.00 2.85
CA LEU A 42 -25.08 8.43 2.58
C LEU A 42 -24.76 8.69 1.11
N ILE A 43 -25.70 9.28 0.38
CA ILE A 43 -25.56 9.54 -1.06
C ILE A 43 -25.77 11.02 -1.32
N GLY A 44 -24.76 11.71 -1.84
CA GLY A 44 -24.88 13.14 -2.16
C GLY A 44 -25.08 14.06 -0.95
N CYS A 45 -24.82 13.58 0.27
CA CYS A 45 -24.98 14.37 1.49
C CYS A 45 -23.87 15.41 1.67
N LYS A 46 -24.24 16.58 2.19
CA LYS A 46 -23.35 17.73 2.35
C LYS A 46 -23.30 18.16 3.82
N ALA A 47 -22.09 18.25 4.36
CA ALA A 47 -21.80 18.57 5.76
C ALA A 47 -20.88 19.79 5.86
N PHE A 48 -21.44 20.97 6.08
CA PHE A 48 -20.68 22.23 6.14
C PHE A 48 -20.54 22.65 7.60
N GLY A 49 -19.34 22.42 8.16
CA GLY A 49 -19.07 22.62 9.58
C GLY A 49 -19.25 24.07 10.03
N ASN A 50 -18.94 25.01 9.14
CA ASN A 50 -19.10 26.44 9.34
C ASN A 50 -19.56 27.10 8.04
N LYS A 51 -19.93 28.39 8.14
CA LYS A 51 -20.31 29.19 6.97
C LYS A 51 -19.20 29.22 5.92
N ALA A 52 -19.59 29.26 4.64
CA ALA A 52 -18.67 29.53 3.55
C ALA A 52 -17.80 30.79 3.80
N ASN A 53 -16.51 30.68 3.49
CA ASN A 53 -15.47 31.70 3.73
C ASN A 53 -15.14 31.98 5.19
N THR A 54 -15.62 31.17 6.14
CA THR A 54 -15.10 31.21 7.51
C THR A 54 -13.63 30.86 7.45
N LYS A 55 -12.77 31.78 7.90
CA LYS A 55 -11.36 31.48 8.14
C LYS A 55 -11.29 30.59 9.36
N LEU A 56 -11.01 29.31 9.14
CA LEU A 56 -10.64 28.40 10.20
C LEU A 56 -9.22 28.77 10.60
N GLU A 57 -9.07 29.57 11.64
CA GLU A 57 -7.78 29.75 12.31
C GLU A 57 -7.50 28.51 13.18
N ASP A 58 -6.24 28.23 13.51
CA ASP A 58 -5.81 27.10 14.34
C ASP A 58 -6.30 27.21 15.82
N SER A 59 -7.29 28.07 16.07
CA SER A 59 -7.89 28.29 17.37
C SER A 59 -8.69 27.05 17.78
N SER A 60 -8.41 26.59 19.00
CA SER A 60 -9.04 25.44 19.67
C SER A 60 -10.56 25.54 19.87
N GLU A 61 -11.19 26.62 19.40
CA GLU A 61 -12.64 26.87 19.53
C GLU A 61 -13.45 26.32 18.35
N LEU A 62 -12.81 25.86 17.27
CA LEU A 62 -13.48 25.31 16.09
C LEU A 62 -13.24 23.80 16.00
N SER A 63 -14.15 23.01 16.59
CA SER A 63 -14.10 21.54 16.56
C SER A 63 -15.11 20.89 15.61
N SER A 64 -15.63 21.65 14.63
CA SER A 64 -16.68 21.16 13.73
C SER A 64 -16.22 19.91 12.96
N ILE A 65 -17.07 18.90 12.95
CA ILE A 65 -16.85 17.64 12.22
C ILE A 65 -17.93 17.54 11.14
N GLY A 66 -17.57 17.19 9.91
CA GLY A 66 -18.55 16.98 8.85
C GLY A 66 -19.41 15.75 9.14
N PHE A 67 -18.78 14.58 9.15
CA PHE A 67 -19.43 13.29 9.37
C PHE A 67 -18.77 12.54 10.52
N GLN A 68 -19.52 12.29 11.58
CA GLN A 68 -19.05 11.53 12.74
C GLN A 68 -19.80 10.20 12.84
N PHE A 69 -19.02 9.13 12.93
CA PHE A 69 -19.49 7.77 13.07
C PHE A 69 -18.79 7.13 14.27
N THR A 70 -19.55 6.90 15.35
CA THR A 70 -19.05 6.26 16.56
C THR A 70 -19.61 4.86 16.67
N ASP A 71 -18.77 3.86 16.91
CA ASP A 71 -19.17 2.46 17.09
C ASP A 71 -19.99 1.89 15.91
N CYS A 72 -19.91 2.50 14.72
CA CYS A 72 -20.73 2.14 13.55
C CYS A 72 -20.13 0.98 12.76
N ARG A 73 -20.96 0.27 12.00
CA ARG A 73 -20.51 -0.80 11.10
C ARG A 73 -21.20 -0.74 9.74
N GLY A 74 -20.47 -1.00 8.66
CA GLY A 74 -21.03 -0.98 7.31
C GLY A 74 -21.52 0.42 6.92
N VAL A 75 -20.61 1.39 6.82
CA VAL A 75 -20.90 2.75 6.39
C VAL A 75 -20.44 2.93 4.95
N THR A 76 -21.31 3.43 4.08
CA THR A 76 -21.01 3.77 2.70
C THR A 76 -21.34 5.24 2.46
N MET A 77 -20.37 5.99 1.95
CA MET A 77 -20.53 7.37 1.50
C MET A 77 -20.24 7.45 0.00
N THR A 78 -21.19 7.98 -0.77
CA THR A 78 -21.06 8.12 -2.22
C THR A 78 -21.41 9.53 -2.66
N GLY A 79 -20.46 10.24 -3.26
CA GLY A 79 -20.69 11.59 -3.79
C GLY A 79 -20.96 12.65 -2.72
N CYS A 80 -20.55 12.42 -1.48
CA CYS A 80 -20.74 13.35 -0.37
C CYS A 80 -19.73 14.51 -0.41
N SER A 81 -19.96 15.55 0.41
CA SER A 81 -19.00 16.64 0.56
C SER A 81 -18.92 17.15 1.99
N ALA A 82 -17.72 17.47 2.45
CA ALA A 82 -17.47 18.18 3.70
C ALA A 82 -16.77 19.51 3.40
N ALA A 83 -17.17 20.58 4.07
CA ALA A 83 -16.54 21.89 3.88
C ALA A 83 -16.45 22.70 5.17
N PHE A 84 -15.47 23.59 5.23
CA PHE A 84 -15.28 24.57 6.31
C PHE A 84 -15.35 23.89 7.69
N ALA A 85 -14.71 22.74 7.82
CA ALA A 85 -14.72 21.92 9.02
C ALA A 85 -13.30 21.65 9.52
N HIS A 86 -13.18 21.31 10.80
CA HIS A 86 -11.90 20.90 11.36
C HIS A 86 -11.53 19.49 10.88
N THR A 87 -12.51 18.59 10.94
CA THR A 87 -12.38 17.20 10.48
C THR A 87 -13.52 16.90 9.51
N ALA A 88 -13.23 16.38 8.33
CA ALA A 88 -14.27 16.03 7.36
C ALA A 88 -15.01 14.75 7.79
N ILE A 89 -14.27 13.70 8.12
CA ILE A 89 -14.82 12.38 8.46
C ILE A 89 -14.11 11.84 9.69
N GLU A 90 -14.87 11.42 10.69
CA GLU A 90 -14.38 10.72 11.88
C GLU A 90 -15.08 9.37 12.00
N PHE A 91 -14.31 8.27 12.00
CA PHE A 91 -14.80 6.90 12.17
C PHE A 91 -14.10 6.24 13.34
N THR A 92 -14.81 6.10 14.47
CA THR A 92 -14.19 5.74 15.75
C THR A 92 -14.86 4.57 16.46
N ALA A 93 -14.09 3.86 17.26
CA ALA A 93 -14.54 2.75 18.10
C ALA A 93 -14.34 3.10 19.59
N LYS A 94 -15.42 3.31 20.34
CA LYS A 94 -15.37 3.70 21.77
C LYS A 94 -15.83 2.59 22.70
N THR A 95 -16.93 1.92 22.36
CA THR A 95 -17.49 0.81 23.18
C THR A 95 -17.51 -0.51 22.43
N ARG A 96 -17.36 -0.48 21.11
CA ARG A 96 -17.23 -1.68 20.26
C ARG A 96 -16.42 -1.39 19.01
N ASN A 97 -15.91 -2.42 18.36
CA ASN A 97 -15.20 -2.26 17.09
C ASN A 97 -16.08 -1.59 16.04
N ALA A 98 -15.50 -0.61 15.36
CA ALA A 98 -16.04 0.04 14.17
C ALA A 98 -15.45 -0.64 12.93
N ILE A 99 -16.31 -1.14 12.03
CA ILE A 99 -15.90 -2.06 10.98
C ILE A 99 -16.65 -1.76 9.68
N GLY A 100 -15.92 -1.69 8.56
CA GLY A 100 -16.53 -1.54 7.25
C GLY A 100 -16.96 -0.10 7.02
N PHE A 101 -16.06 0.72 6.50
CA PHE A 101 -16.34 2.09 6.07
C PHE A 101 -15.83 2.25 4.65
N THR A 102 -16.66 2.72 3.72
CA THR A 102 -16.27 3.01 2.34
C THR A 102 -16.68 4.43 1.98
N VAL A 103 -15.74 5.21 1.45
CA VAL A 103 -16.02 6.55 0.91
C VAL A 103 -15.56 6.64 -0.55
N THR A 104 -16.47 7.08 -1.41
CA THR A 104 -16.26 7.26 -2.86
C THR A 104 -16.81 8.62 -3.32
N GLY A 105 -16.11 9.28 -4.23
CA GLY A 105 -16.58 10.55 -4.81
C GLY A 105 -16.70 11.71 -3.81
N GLN A 106 -16.00 11.65 -2.68
CA GLN A 106 -16.02 12.71 -1.67
C GLN A 106 -15.29 13.96 -2.15
N THR A 107 -15.85 15.13 -1.85
CA THR A 107 -15.16 16.42 -2.00
C THR A 107 -14.93 17.04 -0.62
N ASN A 108 -13.69 17.47 -0.36
CA ASN A 108 -13.33 18.22 0.83
C ASN A 108 -12.94 19.65 0.44
N GLU A 109 -13.51 20.63 1.14
CA GLU A 109 -13.21 22.04 0.94
C GLU A 109 -12.80 22.73 2.24
N SER A 110 -11.60 23.32 2.26
CA SER A 110 -11.07 24.05 3.43
C SER A 110 -11.22 23.26 4.74
N ILE A 111 -10.74 22.01 4.74
CA ILE A 111 -10.64 21.18 5.93
C ILE A 111 -9.33 21.49 6.66
N LEU A 112 -9.43 21.89 7.92
CA LEU A 112 -8.27 22.41 8.67
C LEU A 112 -7.29 21.31 9.07
N ARG A 113 -7.79 20.18 9.59
CA ARG A 113 -6.95 19.10 10.10
C ARG A 113 -7.15 17.80 9.37
N GLU A 114 -8.18 17.03 9.67
CA GLU A 114 -8.28 15.65 9.18
C GLU A 114 -9.30 15.48 8.05
N ALA A 115 -8.84 15.02 6.88
CA ALA A 115 -9.70 14.52 5.80
C ALA A 115 -10.47 13.27 6.26
N LEU A 116 -9.75 12.37 6.95
CA LEU A 116 -10.28 11.18 7.58
C LEU A 116 -9.49 10.93 8.86
N LYS A 117 -10.23 10.78 9.95
CA LYS A 117 -9.70 10.39 11.25
C LYS A 117 -10.26 9.03 11.63
N THR A 118 -9.37 8.11 12.02
CA THR A 118 -9.76 6.87 12.71
C THR A 118 -9.14 6.85 14.10
N ASP A 119 -9.90 6.33 15.08
CA ASP A 119 -9.40 6.17 16.44
C ASP A 119 -10.19 5.07 17.16
N ALA A 120 -9.57 4.45 18.16
CA ALA A 120 -10.22 3.46 18.98
C ALA A 120 -9.80 3.48 20.46
N GLY A 121 -10.73 3.13 21.34
CA GLY A 121 -10.46 2.88 22.75
C GLY A 121 -9.54 1.67 22.97
N ASP A 122 -9.23 1.40 24.23
CA ASP A 122 -8.37 0.27 24.57
C ASP A 122 -9.03 -1.06 24.22
N ASN A 123 -8.24 -1.98 23.63
CA ASN A 123 -8.70 -3.28 23.10
C ASN A 123 -9.76 -3.20 21.98
N LEU A 124 -10.02 -2.00 21.44
CA LEU A 124 -10.89 -1.80 20.30
C LEU A 124 -10.07 -1.49 19.05
N LYS A 125 -10.71 -1.66 17.88
CA LYS A 125 -10.12 -1.34 16.59
C LYS A 125 -11.11 -0.71 15.63
N VAL A 126 -10.55 0.05 14.70
CA VAL A 126 -11.20 0.44 13.44
C VAL A 126 -10.66 -0.49 12.36
N SER A 127 -11.54 -1.09 11.54
CA SER A 127 -11.07 -1.99 10.49
C SER A 127 -11.89 -1.99 9.21
N HIS A 128 -11.30 -2.47 8.12
CA HIS A 128 -11.95 -2.56 6.80
C HIS A 128 -12.43 -1.18 6.30
N VAL A 129 -11.54 -0.19 6.37
CA VAL A 129 -11.79 1.19 5.88
C VAL A 129 -11.25 1.31 4.47
N THR A 130 -12.09 1.69 3.51
CA THR A 130 -11.70 1.99 2.14
C THR A 130 -12.00 3.45 1.83
N ALA A 131 -10.97 4.25 1.57
CA ALA A 131 -11.10 5.63 1.17
C ALA A 131 -10.53 5.84 -0.23
N PHE A 132 -11.41 6.03 -1.22
CA PHE A 132 -11.00 6.43 -2.56
C PHE A 132 -10.55 7.90 -2.58
N PRO A 133 -9.83 8.34 -3.64
CA PRO A 133 -9.30 9.70 -3.69
C PRO A 133 -10.37 10.75 -3.39
N ILE A 134 -10.10 11.56 -2.36
CA ILE A 134 -10.95 12.70 -2.00
C ILE A 134 -10.52 13.91 -2.83
N ARG A 135 -11.47 14.55 -3.52
CA ARG A 135 -11.19 15.77 -4.28
C ARG A 135 -10.97 16.93 -3.32
N ALA A 136 -9.77 17.51 -3.34
CA ALA A 136 -9.42 18.70 -2.56
C ALA A 136 -9.86 19.99 -3.29
N GLN A 137 -10.50 20.91 -2.57
CA GLN A 137 -10.77 22.27 -2.99
C GLN A 137 -10.25 23.22 -1.89
N SER A 138 -9.16 23.93 -2.12
CA SER A 138 -8.61 24.87 -1.10
C SER A 138 -8.31 24.24 0.28
N GLY A 139 -7.81 23.00 0.27
CA GLY A 139 -7.40 22.24 1.47
C GLY A 139 -8.27 21.00 1.76
N CYS A 140 -7.65 19.82 1.83
CA CYS A 140 -8.34 18.53 2.03
C CYS A 140 -8.29 18.02 3.47
N GLY A 141 -7.28 18.45 4.24
CA GLY A 141 -6.87 17.84 5.49
C GLY A 141 -5.96 16.62 5.27
N ARG A 142 -5.35 16.12 6.34
CA ARG A 142 -4.52 14.90 6.40
C ARG A 142 -5.34 13.67 6.76
N TYR A 143 -4.78 12.49 6.53
CA TYR A 143 -5.31 11.23 7.07
C TYR A 143 -4.64 10.95 8.42
N ASP A 144 -5.39 11.00 9.52
CA ASP A 144 -4.92 10.60 10.86
C ASP A 144 -5.49 9.22 11.19
N LEU A 145 -4.68 8.18 10.98
CA LEU A 145 -5.11 6.80 10.99
C LEU A 145 -4.58 6.09 12.24
N LYS A 146 -5.34 6.16 13.32
CA LYS A 146 -5.02 5.49 14.58
C LYS A 146 -5.80 4.18 14.73
N LYS A 147 -5.13 3.13 15.22
CA LYS A 147 -5.69 1.79 15.44
C LYS A 147 -6.46 1.26 14.22
N LEU A 148 -6.01 1.64 13.02
CA LEU A 148 -6.61 1.19 11.77
C LEU A 148 -5.99 -0.14 11.34
N ILE A 149 -6.85 -1.11 11.03
CA ILE A 149 -6.43 -2.45 10.63
C ILE A 149 -7.15 -2.86 9.34
N LEU A 150 -6.43 -3.43 8.37
CA LEU A 150 -7.00 -3.88 7.09
C LEU A 150 -7.68 -2.75 6.30
N GLY A 151 -7.10 -1.55 6.30
CA GLY A 151 -7.56 -0.40 5.52
C GLY A 151 -6.94 -0.33 4.12
N THR A 152 -7.63 0.34 3.19
CA THR A 152 -7.12 0.72 1.86
C THR A 152 -7.40 2.19 1.61
N ILE A 153 -6.36 3.01 1.56
CA ILE A 153 -6.48 4.48 1.50
C ILE A 153 -5.80 4.99 0.24
N PHE A 154 -6.50 5.80 -0.55
CA PHE A 154 -5.95 6.54 -1.66
C PHE A 154 -5.83 8.01 -1.28
N SER A 155 -4.67 8.39 -0.73
CA SER A 155 -4.47 9.72 -0.14
C SER A 155 -4.12 10.82 -1.15
N ALA A 156 -3.86 10.46 -2.41
CA ALA A 156 -3.35 11.38 -3.42
C ALA A 156 -2.09 12.13 -2.92
N ASN A 157 -2.12 13.46 -2.79
CA ASN A 157 -0.98 14.26 -2.32
C ASN A 157 -1.02 14.53 -0.81
N GLU A 158 -2.06 14.11 -0.11
CA GLU A 158 -2.27 14.47 1.28
C GLU A 158 -1.43 13.63 2.24
N ALA A 159 -1.04 14.25 3.35
CA ALA A 159 -0.27 13.59 4.40
C ALA A 159 -1.07 12.45 5.05
N VAL A 160 -0.37 11.39 5.44
CA VAL A 160 -0.93 10.22 6.13
C VAL A 160 -0.09 9.92 7.36
N GLU A 161 -0.71 9.90 8.53
CA GLU A 161 -0.09 9.54 9.79
C GLU A 161 -0.64 8.19 10.26
N LEU A 162 0.23 7.19 10.41
CA LEU A 162 -0.12 5.85 10.90
C LEU A 162 0.40 5.68 12.33
N ASP A 163 -0.46 5.39 13.28
CA ASP A 163 0.00 5.11 14.65
C ASP A 163 0.69 3.75 14.80
N ASP A 164 1.35 3.54 15.94
CA ASP A 164 2.13 2.32 16.25
C ASP A 164 1.30 1.02 16.28
N THR A 165 -0.01 1.16 16.43
CA THR A 165 -0.95 0.05 16.47
C THR A 165 -1.67 -0.21 15.14
N SER A 166 -1.48 0.65 14.13
CA SER A 166 -2.00 0.43 12.79
C SER A 166 -1.18 -0.62 12.04
N PHE A 167 -1.85 -1.61 11.44
CA PHE A 167 -1.18 -2.68 10.69
C PHE A 167 -2.06 -3.27 9.57
N GLN A 168 -1.40 -3.89 8.58
CA GLN A 168 -2.01 -4.49 7.39
C GLN A 168 -2.85 -3.51 6.56
N ASN A 169 -2.51 -2.22 6.59
CA ASN A 169 -3.13 -1.22 5.73
C ASN A 169 -2.36 -1.07 4.42
N THR A 170 -3.07 -0.76 3.34
CA THR A 170 -2.49 -0.39 2.04
C THR A 170 -2.75 1.09 1.77
N ILE A 171 -1.68 1.87 1.60
CA ILE A 171 -1.74 3.31 1.34
C ILE A 171 -1.22 3.59 -0.07
N PHE A 172 -2.09 4.09 -0.94
CA PHE A 172 -1.73 4.63 -2.25
C PHE A 172 -1.55 6.14 -2.14
N THR A 173 -0.34 6.62 -2.39
CA THR A 173 0.02 8.04 -2.30
C THR A 173 0.79 8.48 -3.54
N ALA A 174 0.65 9.73 -3.94
CA ALA A 174 1.51 10.34 -4.95
C ALA A 174 2.93 10.58 -4.38
N LEU A 175 3.06 10.92 -3.10
CA LEU A 175 4.35 11.23 -2.47
C LEU A 175 4.56 10.35 -1.25
N LYS A 176 5.51 9.42 -1.32
CA LYS A 176 5.82 8.53 -0.18
C LYS A 176 6.22 9.32 1.07
N ASP A 177 6.94 10.42 0.90
CA ASP A 177 7.53 11.17 2.00
C ASP A 177 6.47 11.90 2.86
N VAL A 178 5.20 11.95 2.41
CA VAL A 178 4.09 12.48 3.21
C VAL A 178 3.38 11.40 4.05
N VAL A 179 3.84 10.14 3.99
CA VAL A 179 3.34 9.03 4.82
C VAL A 179 4.32 8.79 5.98
N THR A 180 3.87 9.01 7.20
CA THR A 180 4.69 8.95 8.42
C THR A 180 4.14 7.94 9.44
N GLY A 181 4.92 7.68 10.49
CA GLY A 181 4.54 6.76 11.57
C GLY A 181 4.91 5.30 11.27
N ASN A 182 4.06 4.34 11.68
CA ASN A 182 4.36 2.91 11.62
C ASN A 182 4.22 2.32 10.20
N THR A 183 5.16 2.67 9.33
CA THR A 183 5.19 2.21 7.93
C THR A 183 5.67 0.77 7.76
N ILE A 184 6.23 0.12 8.79
CA ILE A 184 6.77 -1.25 8.71
C ILE A 184 5.64 -2.29 8.69
N LYS A 185 4.59 -2.08 9.47
CA LYS A 185 3.45 -3.02 9.51
C LYS A 185 2.40 -2.75 8.44
N ASN A 186 2.68 -1.85 7.50
CA ASN A 186 1.75 -1.35 6.49
C ASN A 186 2.40 -1.29 5.12
N THR A 187 1.61 -1.45 4.06
CA THR A 187 2.08 -1.34 2.69
C THR A 187 1.87 0.08 2.19
N VAL A 188 2.94 0.77 1.80
CA VAL A 188 2.88 2.09 1.17
C VAL A 188 3.31 1.96 -0.28
N ILE A 189 2.43 2.33 -1.19
CA ILE A 189 2.64 2.31 -2.64
C ILE A 189 2.66 3.77 -3.12
N GLY A 190 3.87 4.27 -3.38
CA GLY A 190 4.04 5.56 -4.07
C GLY A 190 3.73 5.40 -5.56
N THR A 191 2.79 6.18 -6.11
CA THR A 191 2.53 6.20 -7.56
C THR A 191 3.47 7.15 -8.27
N ALA A 192 3.68 6.94 -9.57
CA ALA A 192 4.44 7.87 -10.39
C ALA A 192 3.86 9.29 -10.31
N ASN A 193 4.73 10.28 -10.12
CA ASN A 193 4.37 11.70 -10.03
C ASN A 193 5.36 12.53 -10.86
N ALA A 194 5.17 13.86 -10.90
CA ALA A 194 6.02 14.77 -11.68
C ALA A 194 7.52 14.75 -11.30
N LEU A 195 7.86 14.27 -10.10
CA LEU A 195 9.22 14.20 -9.54
C LEU A 195 9.82 12.79 -9.57
N LYS A 196 8.99 11.73 -9.61
CA LYS A 196 9.42 10.31 -9.57
C LYS A 196 8.56 9.49 -10.54
N ILE A 197 9.16 8.99 -11.63
CA ILE A 197 8.52 8.04 -12.54
C ILE A 197 8.76 6.61 -11.99
N GLY A 198 7.94 6.14 -11.04
CA GLY A 198 8.07 4.78 -10.53
C GLY A 198 7.23 4.46 -9.29
N VAL A 199 7.16 3.16 -8.96
CA VAL A 199 6.54 2.63 -7.73
C VAL A 199 7.63 2.24 -6.73
N SER A 200 7.42 2.55 -5.45
CA SER A 200 8.31 2.16 -4.35
C SER A 200 7.61 1.18 -3.41
N PHE A 201 8.35 0.16 -2.96
CA PHE A 201 7.98 -0.77 -1.89
C PHE A 201 8.95 -0.54 -0.70
N ASN A 202 8.44 -0.59 0.54
CA ASN A 202 9.21 -0.30 1.76
C ASN A 202 9.92 -1.53 2.36
N ASP A 203 9.52 -2.72 1.93
CA ASP A 203 9.94 -3.99 2.51
C ASP A 203 10.17 -5.01 1.38
N VAL A 204 10.08 -6.30 1.68
CA VAL A 204 10.31 -7.39 0.74
C VAL A 204 9.33 -7.35 -0.44
N LEU A 205 9.88 -7.44 -1.65
CA LEU A 205 9.17 -7.92 -2.83
C LEU A 205 9.41 -9.42 -2.96
N GLU A 206 8.40 -10.23 -2.62
CA GLU A 206 8.43 -11.68 -2.82
C GLU A 206 7.74 -12.05 -4.13
N ILE A 207 8.40 -12.89 -4.94
CA ILE A 207 7.89 -13.33 -6.24
C ILE A 207 7.91 -14.86 -6.25
N GLU A 208 6.74 -15.46 -6.08
CA GLU A 208 6.54 -16.91 -6.14
C GLU A 208 5.87 -17.29 -7.45
N ALA A 209 6.43 -18.27 -8.15
CA ALA A 209 5.84 -18.85 -9.35
C ALA A 209 6.15 -20.34 -9.43
N ALA A 210 5.22 -21.12 -9.99
CA ALA A 210 5.39 -22.57 -10.16
C ALA A 210 6.64 -22.93 -10.97
N GLU A 211 6.99 -22.10 -11.96
CA GLU A 211 8.20 -22.26 -12.77
C GLU A 211 8.83 -20.91 -13.10
N ASN A 212 10.16 -20.85 -13.00
CA ASN A 212 11.03 -19.82 -13.57
C ASN A 212 10.56 -18.36 -13.32
N PRO A 213 10.35 -17.88 -12.08
CA PRO A 213 9.99 -16.47 -11.83
C PRO A 213 11.02 -15.51 -12.44
N ASN A 214 10.52 -14.39 -12.98
CA ASN A 214 11.33 -13.38 -13.67
C ASN A 214 11.02 -11.96 -13.19
N ILE A 215 12.07 -11.18 -12.91
CA ILE A 215 12.01 -9.72 -12.78
C ILE A 215 12.53 -9.12 -14.08
N VAL A 216 11.68 -8.44 -14.85
CA VAL A 216 12.05 -7.90 -16.17
C VAL A 216 12.22 -6.38 -16.09
N PHE A 217 13.41 -5.92 -16.45
CA PHE A 217 13.76 -4.51 -16.63
C PHE A 217 13.63 -4.16 -18.12
N LYS A 218 12.67 -3.29 -18.45
CA LYS A 218 12.46 -2.78 -19.80
C LYS A 218 12.95 -1.33 -19.88
N ASN A 219 13.62 -1.00 -20.98
CA ASN A 219 14.00 0.36 -21.33
C ASN A 219 13.65 0.54 -22.81
N LYS A 220 13.06 1.68 -23.19
CA LYS A 220 12.65 1.95 -24.58
C LYS A 220 13.85 1.98 -25.52
N ASP A 221 14.99 2.46 -25.04
CA ASP A 221 16.17 2.77 -25.84
C ASP A 221 17.28 1.75 -25.66
N GLN A 222 17.07 0.71 -24.85
CA GLN A 222 18.04 -0.33 -24.56
C GLN A 222 17.39 -1.72 -24.58
N PRO A 223 18.14 -2.78 -24.95
CA PRO A 223 17.61 -4.14 -24.89
C PRO A 223 17.17 -4.48 -23.46
N SER A 224 16.02 -5.15 -23.34
CA SER A 224 15.47 -5.52 -22.03
C SER A 224 16.41 -6.48 -21.30
N LEU A 225 16.46 -6.36 -19.98
CA LEU A 225 17.18 -7.27 -19.09
C LEU A 225 16.17 -7.99 -18.20
N ARG A 226 16.47 -9.22 -17.78
CA ARG A 226 15.69 -9.87 -16.73
C ARG A 226 16.57 -10.64 -15.77
N ILE A 227 16.16 -10.69 -14.51
CA ILE A 227 16.66 -11.63 -13.51
C ILE A 227 15.68 -12.80 -13.49
N SER A 228 16.17 -14.00 -13.76
CA SER A 228 15.38 -15.24 -13.82
C SER A 228 15.92 -16.23 -12.79
N TYR A 229 15.06 -16.71 -11.92
CA TYR A 229 15.39 -17.83 -11.02
C TYR A 229 14.74 -19.09 -11.57
N LYS A 230 15.53 -20.04 -12.05
CA LYS A 230 15.03 -21.22 -12.74
C LYS A 230 14.64 -22.32 -11.77
N ASN A 231 13.75 -23.22 -12.20
CA ASN A 231 13.38 -24.42 -11.46
C ASN A 231 14.58 -25.35 -11.15
N THR A 232 15.68 -25.21 -11.87
CA THR A 232 16.97 -25.89 -11.60
C THR A 232 17.79 -25.26 -10.47
N GLY A 233 17.30 -24.19 -9.85
CA GLY A 233 18.00 -23.43 -8.81
C GLY A 233 19.03 -22.42 -9.35
N GLU A 234 19.16 -22.27 -10.67
CA GLU A 234 20.02 -21.27 -11.31
C GLU A 234 19.41 -19.88 -11.19
N LEU A 235 20.19 -18.90 -10.70
CA LEU A 235 19.88 -17.48 -10.83
C LEU A 235 20.63 -16.94 -12.06
N SER A 236 19.91 -16.37 -13.02
CA SER A 236 20.50 -15.84 -14.26
C SER A 236 20.06 -14.41 -14.54
N ILE A 237 20.99 -13.56 -14.97
CA ILE A 237 20.71 -12.27 -15.58
C ILE A 237 20.76 -12.48 -17.09
N GLN A 238 19.66 -12.22 -17.77
CA GLN A 238 19.48 -12.46 -19.20
C GLN A 238 19.24 -11.15 -19.94
N LYS A 239 19.76 -11.06 -21.16
CA LYS A 239 19.56 -9.93 -22.06
C LYS A 239 18.72 -10.37 -23.26
N TYR A 240 17.74 -9.56 -23.63
CA TYR A 240 16.90 -9.79 -24.79
C TYR A 240 17.62 -9.32 -26.05
N ASP A 241 17.71 -10.18 -27.06
CA ASP A 241 18.18 -9.80 -28.39
C ASP A 241 16.99 -9.37 -29.26
N MET A 242 17.02 -8.13 -29.75
CA MET A 242 15.95 -7.54 -30.55
C MET A 242 15.84 -8.16 -31.95
N ASN A 243 16.94 -8.69 -32.51
CA ASN A 243 16.97 -9.27 -33.85
C ASN A 243 16.46 -10.71 -33.81
N THR A 244 16.97 -11.51 -32.88
CA THR A 244 16.63 -12.94 -32.78
C THR A 244 15.39 -13.20 -31.93
N LYS A 245 14.95 -12.21 -31.13
CA LYS A 245 13.84 -12.32 -30.16
C LYS A 245 14.08 -13.38 -29.08
N ILE A 246 15.34 -13.65 -28.76
CA ILE A 246 15.76 -14.67 -27.80
C ILE A 246 16.37 -14.00 -26.57
N TRP A 247 16.10 -14.57 -25.39
CA TRP A 247 16.80 -14.25 -24.16
C TRP A 247 18.10 -15.06 -24.09
N SER A 248 19.22 -14.37 -23.99
CA SER A 248 20.53 -15.00 -23.80
C SER A 248 21.08 -14.68 -22.41
N ASP A 249 21.76 -15.64 -21.83
CA ASP A 249 22.35 -15.50 -20.50
C ASP A 249 23.56 -14.56 -20.56
N HIS A 250 23.56 -13.52 -19.72
CA HIS A 250 24.66 -12.56 -19.58
C HIS A 250 25.49 -12.83 -18.32
N LEU A 251 24.84 -13.21 -17.22
CA LEU A 251 25.47 -13.66 -15.97
C LEU A 251 24.68 -14.82 -15.39
N LYS A 252 25.36 -15.80 -14.78
CA LYS A 252 24.74 -16.95 -14.11
C LYS A 252 25.39 -17.23 -12.77
N VAL A 253 24.56 -17.56 -11.79
CA VAL A 253 24.93 -18.18 -10.53
C VAL A 253 24.31 -19.57 -10.53
N LEU A 254 25.17 -20.60 -10.56
CA LEU A 254 24.76 -21.98 -10.49
C LEU A 254 24.71 -22.43 -9.02
N PRO A 255 23.70 -23.21 -8.61
CA PRO A 255 23.66 -23.77 -7.26
C PRO A 255 24.85 -24.70 -7.08
N SER A 256 25.67 -24.42 -6.06
CA SER A 256 26.87 -25.18 -5.70
C SER A 256 26.51 -26.51 -5.02
N TYR A 257 25.89 -27.42 -5.76
CA TYR A 257 25.91 -28.84 -5.39
C TYR A 257 27.23 -29.42 -5.92
N ALA A 258 28.30 -29.21 -5.15
CA ALA A 258 29.68 -29.60 -5.47
C ALA A 258 30.16 -29.10 -6.85
N ASN A 259 30.84 -27.95 -6.90
CA ASN A 259 31.49 -27.49 -8.13
C ASN A 259 32.45 -28.57 -8.66
N ASN A 260 31.99 -29.36 -9.63
CA ASN A 260 32.81 -30.19 -10.51
C ASN A 260 33.61 -29.31 -11.49
N TYR A 261 33.94 -28.08 -11.09
CA TYR A 261 34.62 -27.06 -11.85
C TYR A 261 35.65 -26.42 -10.94
N THR A 262 36.90 -26.38 -11.39
CA THR A 262 37.92 -25.60 -10.72
C THR A 262 37.79 -24.14 -11.17
N GLY A 263 38.20 -23.17 -10.35
CA GLY A 263 38.25 -21.75 -10.77
C GLY A 263 39.28 -21.45 -11.87
N LEU A 264 39.89 -22.48 -12.45
CA LEU A 264 40.93 -22.41 -13.46
C LEU A 264 40.33 -22.66 -14.85
N ALA A 265 40.58 -21.71 -15.75
CA ALA A 265 40.34 -21.87 -17.18
C ALA A 265 41.68 -21.89 -17.91
N ILE A 266 41.82 -22.76 -18.90
CA ILE A 266 43.03 -22.84 -19.73
C ILE A 266 42.71 -22.58 -21.20
N PRO A 267 43.65 -21.97 -21.95
CA PRO A 267 43.55 -21.91 -23.39
C PRO A 267 43.79 -23.30 -23.99
N TYR A 268 42.96 -23.67 -24.97
CA TYR A 268 43.14 -24.88 -25.79
C TYR A 268 42.85 -24.57 -27.26
N ARG A 269 43.32 -25.44 -28.17
CA ARG A 269 43.13 -25.27 -29.61
C ARG A 269 42.33 -26.44 -30.16
N LEU A 270 41.19 -26.15 -30.76
CA LEU A 270 40.34 -27.13 -31.45
C LEU A 270 40.10 -26.64 -32.88
N ASP A 271 40.36 -27.49 -33.87
CA ASP A 271 40.20 -27.19 -35.30
C ASP A 271 40.89 -25.88 -35.74
N GLY A 272 42.07 -25.62 -35.18
CA GLY A 272 42.87 -24.44 -35.49
C GLY A 272 42.46 -23.15 -34.78
N VAL A 273 41.35 -23.13 -34.03
CA VAL A 273 40.83 -21.96 -33.30
C VAL A 273 41.20 -22.04 -31.81
N ASN A 274 41.73 -20.94 -31.27
CA ASN A 274 41.99 -20.82 -29.83
C ASN A 274 40.67 -20.62 -29.07
N LYS A 275 40.43 -21.47 -28.08
CA LYS A 275 39.28 -21.43 -27.18
C LYS A 275 39.75 -21.40 -25.73
N MET A 276 38.90 -20.95 -24.82
CA MET A 276 39.11 -21.06 -23.38
C MET A 276 38.18 -22.12 -22.81
N GLY A 277 38.73 -23.09 -22.08
CA GLY A 277 37.99 -24.20 -21.47
C GLY A 277 38.11 -24.14 -19.95
N GLN A 278 36.98 -24.20 -19.24
CA GLN A 278 37.01 -24.39 -17.79
C GLN A 278 37.41 -25.84 -17.46
N ILE A 279 38.33 -26.00 -16.51
CA ILE A 279 38.76 -27.32 -16.05
C ILE A 279 37.68 -27.88 -15.12
N LYS A 280 37.13 -29.03 -15.49
CA LYS A 280 36.20 -29.81 -14.68
C LYS A 280 36.96 -30.72 -13.70
N LEU A 281 36.45 -30.84 -12.49
CA LEU A 281 36.94 -31.75 -11.48
C LEU A 281 36.14 -33.05 -11.54
N GLY A 282 36.82 -34.18 -11.66
CA GLY A 282 36.22 -35.51 -11.60
C GLY A 282 35.70 -35.85 -10.20
N THR A 283 35.00 -36.98 -10.11
CA THR A 283 34.57 -37.56 -8.83
C THR A 283 35.77 -37.87 -7.93
N ALA A 284 35.55 -38.04 -6.63
CA ALA A 284 36.61 -38.51 -5.71
C ALA A 284 37.24 -39.80 -6.26
N ASP A 285 38.56 -39.91 -6.12
CA ASP A 285 39.38 -41.05 -6.55
C ASP A 285 39.37 -41.37 -8.06
N SER A 286 38.83 -40.47 -8.89
CA SER A 286 38.80 -40.64 -10.37
C SER A 286 40.18 -40.68 -11.02
N ALA A 287 41.24 -40.32 -10.30
CA ALA A 287 42.63 -40.45 -10.74
C ALA A 287 43.46 -41.33 -9.78
N GLY A 288 42.81 -42.18 -9.00
CA GLY A 288 43.42 -42.99 -7.94
C GLY A 288 43.08 -42.47 -6.54
N ILE A 289 43.27 -43.32 -5.52
CA ILE A 289 42.90 -43.02 -4.12
C ILE A 289 43.59 -41.72 -3.65
N GLY A 290 42.79 -40.74 -3.21
CA GLY A 290 43.25 -39.43 -2.77
C GLY A 290 43.40 -38.39 -3.88
N TYR A 291 43.14 -38.74 -5.14
CA TYR A 291 43.31 -37.86 -6.30
C TYR A 291 42.01 -37.70 -7.10
N ARG A 292 41.89 -36.59 -7.84
CA ARG A 292 40.76 -36.34 -8.74
C ARG A 292 41.26 -36.00 -10.14
N ALA A 293 40.62 -36.57 -11.16
CA ALA A 293 40.92 -36.24 -12.54
C ALA A 293 40.54 -34.79 -12.85
N LEU A 294 41.39 -34.09 -13.58
CA LEU A 294 41.08 -32.80 -14.19
C LEU A 294 40.69 -33.06 -15.64
N MET A 295 39.46 -32.69 -16.00
CA MET A 295 38.92 -32.91 -17.34
C MET A 295 38.81 -31.59 -18.08
N ILE A 296 39.29 -31.57 -19.32
CA ILE A 296 39.13 -30.47 -20.26
C ILE A 296 38.22 -30.97 -21.38
N SER A 297 37.30 -30.13 -21.84
CA SER A 297 36.47 -30.48 -23.00
C SER A 297 37.37 -30.43 -24.24
N ASN A 298 37.51 -31.56 -24.95
CA ASN A 298 38.19 -31.62 -26.25
C ASN A 298 37.25 -31.09 -27.32
#